data_AF-A0A7W0TY58-F1
#
_entry.id   AF-A0A7W0TY58-F1
#
_cell.length_a   1.000
_cell.length_b   1.000
_cell.length_c   1.000
_cell.angle_alpha   90.00
_cell.angle_beta   90.00
_cell.angle_gamma   90.00
#
_symmetry.space_group_name_H-M   'P 1'
#
loop_
_entity.id
_entity.type
_entity.pdbx_description
1 polymer ?
#
loop_
_entity_poly.entity_id
_entity_poly.type
_entity_poly.pdbx_seq_one_letter_code
_entity_poly.pdbx_strand_id
1 'polypeptide(L)'
;GLTAIRCGGHYPGSSVLHWADGADGAGALFTGDTIYVVQDRRWVSFMYSYPNLIPLDAASVTRIVAALDPYPFHRLHSAFPGGILVSDAKAAVARSASRYIAHIQ
;
A
#
# COMPACT_ATOMS: atom_id res chain seq x y z
N GLY A 1 -18.82 -4.06 -0.36
CA GLY A 1 -18.63 -4.50 1.05
C GLY A 1 -17.26 -4.07 1.58
N LEU A 2 -17.04 -4.19 2.90
CA LEU A 2 -15.74 -3.96 3.56
C LEU A 2 -15.00 -5.29 3.78
N THR A 3 -13.68 -5.32 3.58
CA THR A 3 -12.85 -6.51 3.79
C THR A 3 -11.53 -6.13 4.45
N ALA A 4 -11.21 -6.77 5.57
CA ALA A 4 -9.90 -6.65 6.20
C ALA A 4 -8.93 -7.66 5.56
N ILE A 5 -7.79 -7.17 5.08
CA ILE A 5 -6.79 -7.97 4.37
C ILE A 5 -5.51 -7.96 5.19
N ARG A 6 -5.08 -9.13 5.66
CA ARG A 6 -3.80 -9.29 6.34
C ARG A 6 -2.68 -9.37 5.30
N CYS A 7 -1.89 -8.31 5.19
CA CYS A 7 -0.74 -8.25 4.28
C CYS A 7 0.56 -8.71 4.96
N GLY A 8 0.69 -8.46 6.27
CA GLY A 8 1.97 -8.54 6.96
C GLY A 8 2.94 -7.44 6.50
N GLY A 9 4.25 -7.72 6.54
CA GLY A 9 5.27 -6.78 6.08
C GLY A 9 5.72 -5.83 7.17
N HIS A 10 5.04 -4.68 7.33
CA HIS A 10 5.39 -3.67 8.36
C HIS A 10 5.51 -4.32 9.75
N TYR A 11 4.54 -5.19 10.08
CA TYR A 11 4.58 -6.17 11.16
C TYR A 11 3.82 -7.44 10.72
N PRO A 12 4.01 -8.61 11.38
CA PRO A 12 3.33 -9.86 10.99
C PRO A 12 1.79 -9.81 10.95
N GLY A 13 1.19 -8.94 11.76
CA GLY A 13 -0.26 -8.70 11.82
C GLY A 13 -0.75 -7.48 11.04
N SER A 14 0.14 -6.75 10.36
CA SER A 14 -0.22 -5.54 9.61
C SER A 14 -1.29 -5.88 8.56
N SER A 15 -2.35 -5.08 8.56
CA SER A 15 -3.56 -5.33 7.80
C SER A 15 -4.09 -4.03 7.22
N VAL A 16 -4.72 -4.12 6.05
CA VAL A 16 -5.35 -3.00 5.37
C VAL A 16 -6.85 -3.24 5.27
N LEU A 17 -7.62 -2.17 5.09
CA LEU A 17 -9.07 -2.25 4.88
C LEU A 17 -9.39 -1.93 3.41
N HIS A 18 -10.02 -2.86 2.73
CA HIS A 18 -10.59 -2.66 1.40
C HIS A 18 -12.07 -2.30 1.52
N TRP A 19 -12.48 -1.26 0.81
CA TRP A 19 -13.88 -0.87 0.65
C TRP A 19 -14.25 -0.97 -0.83
N ALA A 20 -14.92 -2.07 -1.21
CA ALA A 20 -15.24 -2.34 -2.60
C ALA A 20 -16.14 -1.27 -3.24
N ASP A 21 -17.08 -0.70 -2.47
CA ASP A 21 -18.03 0.30 -2.96
C ASP A 21 -17.51 1.74 -2.77
N GLY A 22 -16.30 1.90 -2.22
CA GLY A 22 -15.67 3.21 -2.02
C GLY A 22 -15.24 3.84 -3.34
N ALA A 23 -14.95 5.15 -3.29
CA ALA A 23 -14.52 5.93 -4.46
C ALA A 23 -15.47 5.74 -5.66
N ASP A 24 -16.75 6.03 -5.43
CA ASP A 24 -17.81 5.97 -6.45
C ASP A 24 -17.95 4.56 -7.10
N GLY A 25 -17.71 3.51 -6.30
CA GLY A 25 -17.76 2.11 -6.74
C GLY A 25 -16.48 1.59 -7.40
N ALA A 26 -15.43 2.41 -7.53
CA ALA A 26 -14.15 1.99 -8.10
C ALA A 26 -13.20 1.32 -7.08
N GLY A 27 -13.60 1.24 -5.82
CA GLY A 27 -12.86 0.64 -4.72
C GLY A 27 -11.86 1.61 -4.07
N ALA A 28 -11.79 1.57 -2.74
CA ALA A 28 -10.84 2.32 -1.93
C ALA A 28 -10.05 1.38 -1.00
N LEU A 29 -8.77 1.69 -0.78
CA LEU A 29 -7.90 0.97 0.14
C LEU A 29 -7.39 1.89 1.26
N PHE A 30 -7.51 1.47 2.51
CA PHE A 30 -6.99 2.17 3.67
C PHE A 30 -5.83 1.36 4.25
N THR A 31 -4.61 1.89 4.13
CA THR A 31 -3.39 1.09 4.27
C THR A 31 -2.65 1.25 5.59
N GLY A 32 -3.10 2.16 6.45
CA GLY A 32 -2.34 2.48 7.65
C GLY A 32 -0.90 2.87 7.31
N ASP A 33 0.05 2.24 7.98
CA ASP A 33 1.50 2.33 7.75
C ASP A 33 2.05 1.21 6.85
N THR A 34 1.24 0.22 6.46
CA THR A 34 1.63 -0.87 5.54
C THR A 34 2.13 -0.34 4.20
N ILE A 35 1.46 0.71 3.69
CA ILE A 35 1.81 1.38 2.43
C ILE A 35 1.74 2.89 2.65
N TYR A 36 2.85 3.58 2.36
CA TYR A 36 2.96 5.03 2.49
C TYR A 36 2.86 5.74 1.15
N VAL A 37 1.96 6.72 1.05
CA VAL A 37 1.88 7.60 -0.12
C VAL A 37 2.98 8.65 -0.03
N VAL A 38 3.93 8.63 -0.98
CA VAL A 38 5.03 9.60 -1.03
C VAL A 38 4.59 10.92 -1.68
N GLN A 39 5.37 11.99 -1.51
CA GLN A 39 5.02 13.34 -1.96
C GLN A 39 4.74 13.47 -3.46
N ASP A 40 5.35 12.65 -4.32
CA ASP A 40 5.12 12.66 -5.79
C ASP A 40 3.69 12.19 -6.19
N ARG A 41 2.85 11.73 -5.24
CA ARG A 41 1.42 11.38 -5.41
C ARG A 41 1.07 10.49 -6.62
N ARG A 42 2.07 9.82 -7.18
CA ARG A 42 1.99 8.82 -8.24
C ARG A 42 2.61 7.50 -7.81
N TRP A 43 3.22 7.49 -6.63
CA TRP A 43 4.01 6.40 -6.09
C TRP A 43 3.68 6.17 -4.62
N VAL A 44 4.07 5.01 -4.13
CA VAL A 44 4.08 4.64 -2.72
C VAL A 44 5.47 4.15 -2.31
N SER A 45 5.68 3.97 -1.01
CA SER A 45 6.86 3.31 -0.45
C SER A 45 6.46 2.36 0.68
N PHE A 46 7.43 1.55 1.12
CA PHE A 46 7.26 0.50 2.13
C PHE A 46 8.41 0.61 3.13
N MET A 47 8.11 0.54 4.43
CA MET A 47 9.11 0.72 5.47
C MET A 47 8.89 -0.30 6.57
N TYR A 48 9.97 -0.82 7.13
CA TYR A 48 9.92 -1.54 8.40
C TYR A 48 9.77 -0.55 9.56
N SER A 49 10.48 0.59 9.50
CA SER A 49 10.40 1.63 10.53
C SER A 49 10.48 3.02 9.91
N TYR A 50 9.35 3.74 9.86
CA TYR A 50 9.34 5.14 9.41
C TYR A 50 10.18 6.07 10.30
N PRO A 51 10.12 5.99 11.65
CA PRO A 51 10.91 6.88 12.51
C PRO A 51 12.43 6.73 12.32
N ASN A 52 12.91 5.51 12.02
CA ASN A 52 14.34 5.21 11.87
C ASN A 52 14.77 5.09 10.41
N LEU A 53 13.88 5.38 9.47
CA LEU A 53 14.12 5.29 8.04
C LEU A 53 14.60 3.91 7.55
N ILE A 54 14.11 2.83 8.17
CA ILE A 54 14.52 1.46 7.83
C ILE A 54 13.62 0.90 6.72
N PRO A 55 14.19 0.55 5.55
CA PRO A 55 13.43 -0.04 4.46
C PRO A 55 12.84 -1.40 4.85
N LEU A 56 11.65 -1.70 4.35
CA LEU A 56 11.09 -3.04 4.37
C LEU A 56 11.83 -3.95 3.37
N ASP A 57 11.96 -5.23 3.67
CA ASP A 57 12.62 -6.21 2.79
C ASP A 57 11.78 -6.59 1.55
N ALA A 58 12.45 -7.10 0.51
CA ALA A 58 11.82 -7.43 -0.77
C ALA A 58 10.75 -8.53 -0.67
N ALA A 59 10.96 -9.55 0.17
CA ALA A 59 10.00 -10.65 0.33
C ALA A 59 8.70 -10.15 0.97
N SER A 60 8.81 -9.25 1.94
CA SER A 60 7.68 -8.59 2.56
C SER A 60 6.91 -7.67 1.61
N VAL A 61 7.59 -6.88 0.79
CA VAL A 61 6.92 -6.06 -0.24
C VAL A 61 6.19 -6.94 -1.25
N THR A 62 6.81 -8.03 -1.70
CA THR A 62 6.20 -8.99 -2.64
C THR A 62 4.92 -9.59 -2.04
N ARG A 63 4.96 -9.98 -0.76
CA ARG A 63 3.80 -10.51 -0.05
C ARG A 63 2.65 -9.50 0.05
N ILE A 64 2.96 -8.23 0.35
CA ILE A 64 1.95 -7.16 0.40
C ILE A 64 1.24 -7.07 -0.95
N VAL A 65 1.99 -6.99 -2.06
CA VAL A 65 1.40 -6.89 -3.40
C VAL A 65 0.53 -8.11 -3.73
N ALA A 66 1.01 -9.32 -3.45
CA ALA A 66 0.26 -10.55 -3.70
C ALA A 66 -1.04 -10.62 -2.88
N ALA A 67 -1.03 -10.16 -1.63
CA ALA A 67 -2.23 -10.13 -0.78
C ALA A 67 -3.31 -9.17 -1.31
N LEU A 68 -2.92 -8.12 -2.04
CA LEU A 68 -3.82 -7.11 -2.60
C LEU A 68 -4.31 -7.45 -4.02
N ASP A 69 -3.68 -8.41 -4.69
CA ASP A 69 -3.96 -8.74 -6.08
C ASP A 69 -5.45 -9.09 -6.36
N PRO A 70 -6.17 -9.83 -5.49
CA PRO A 70 -7.58 -10.13 -5.72
C PRO A 70 -8.52 -8.92 -5.61
N TYR A 71 -8.07 -7.80 -5.04
CA TYR A 71 -8.94 -6.69 -4.66
C TYR A 71 -8.77 -5.51 -5.63
N PRO A 72 -9.83 -5.07 -6.33
CA PRO A 72 -9.78 -3.88 -7.16
C PRO A 72 -9.88 -2.63 -6.29
N PHE A 73 -8.99 -1.66 -6.48
CA PHE A 73 -9.07 -0.35 -5.82
C PHE A 73 -8.44 0.73 -6.70
N HIS A 74 -9.12 1.87 -6.79
CA HIS A 74 -8.68 3.02 -7.57
C HIS A 74 -8.13 4.14 -6.68
N ARG A 75 -8.62 4.23 -5.44
CA ARG A 75 -8.17 5.20 -4.42
C ARG A 75 -7.43 4.52 -3.28
N LEU A 76 -6.41 5.18 -2.73
CA LEU A 76 -5.66 4.69 -1.57
C LEU A 76 -5.46 5.80 -0.55
N HIS A 77 -5.69 5.47 0.72
CA HIS A 77 -5.53 6.34 1.88
C HIS A 77 -4.50 5.70 2.84
N SER A 78 -3.39 6.39 3.09
CA SER A 78 -2.39 6.00 4.10
C SER A 78 -2.64 6.68 5.45
N ALA A 79 -1.91 6.27 6.49
CA ALA A 79 -2.03 6.82 7.84
C ALA A 79 -1.57 8.28 8.00
N PHE A 80 -0.86 8.85 7.02
CA PHE A 80 -0.18 10.12 7.17
C PHE A 80 -0.99 11.28 6.59
N PRO A 81 -0.93 12.49 7.18
CA PRO A 81 -1.67 13.65 6.71
C PRO A 81 -1.52 13.91 5.21
N GLY A 82 -2.66 13.99 4.53
CA GLY A 82 -2.72 14.20 3.10
C GLY A 82 -2.26 13.01 2.26
N GLY A 83 -1.82 11.88 2.83
CA GLY A 83 -1.30 10.72 2.11
C GLY A 83 -2.39 9.93 1.37
N ILE A 84 -2.88 10.50 0.27
CA ILE A 84 -3.98 9.99 -0.55
C ILE A 84 -3.52 9.92 -2.01
N LEU A 85 -3.76 8.77 -2.65
CA LEU A 85 -3.76 8.61 -4.10
C LEU A 85 -5.21 8.60 -4.57
N VAL A 86 -5.60 9.62 -5.33
CA VAL A 86 -7.00 9.81 -5.76
C VAL A 86 -7.41 8.89 -6.92
N SER A 87 -6.43 8.39 -7.67
CA SER A 87 -6.61 7.54 -8.85
C SER A 87 -5.42 6.60 -9.05
N ASP A 88 -5.62 5.56 -9.88
CA ASP A 88 -4.56 4.65 -10.34
C ASP A 88 -3.78 3.95 -9.20
N ALA A 89 -4.41 3.83 -8.03
CA ALA A 89 -3.73 3.37 -6.82
C ALA A 89 -3.17 1.94 -6.93
N LYS A 90 -3.91 1.00 -7.54
CA LYS A 90 -3.45 -0.38 -7.69
C LYS A 90 -2.20 -0.48 -8.56
N ALA A 91 -2.19 0.20 -9.70
CA ALA A 91 -0.99 0.26 -10.53
C ALA A 91 0.15 1.00 -9.82
N ALA A 92 -0.15 2.03 -9.02
CA ALA A 92 0.82 2.75 -8.21
C ALA A 92 1.55 1.84 -7.23
N VAL A 93 0.81 0.98 -6.52
CA VAL A 93 1.39 -0.02 -5.63
C VAL A 93 2.30 -0.97 -6.39
N ALA A 94 1.84 -1.54 -7.51
CA ALA A 94 2.62 -2.49 -8.31
C ALA A 94 3.93 -1.89 -8.85
N ARG A 95 3.87 -0.73 -9.53
CA ARG A 95 5.07 -0.08 -10.08
C ARG A 95 6.04 0.38 -8.99
N SER A 96 5.51 0.83 -7.85
CA SER A 96 6.34 1.26 -6.73
C SER A 96 7.05 0.08 -6.09
N ALA A 97 6.38 -1.06 -5.93
CA ALA A 97 6.99 -2.28 -5.43
C ALA A 97 8.14 -2.75 -6.32
N SER A 98 7.93 -2.83 -7.63
CA SER A 98 8.99 -3.20 -8.58
C SER A 98 10.18 -2.24 -8.50
N ARG A 99 9.92 -0.92 -8.51
CA ARG A 99 10.98 0.09 -8.39
C ARG A 99 11.71 0.00 -7.05
N TYR A 100 10.98 -0.15 -5.96
CA TYR A 100 11.52 -0.21 -4.61
C TYR A 100 12.44 -1.41 -4.43
N ILE A 101 11.97 -2.61 -4.80
CA ILE A 101 12.75 -3.86 -4.73
C ILE A 101 14.06 -3.73 -5.52
N ALA A 102 14.01 -3.16 -6.72
CA ALA A 102 15.18 -2.98 -7.58
C ALA A 102 16.28 -2.07 -6.98
N HIS A 103 15.99 -1.27 -5.95
CA HIS A 103 16.96 -0.33 -5.36
C HIS A 103 17.36 -0.67 -3.91
N ILE A 104 16.76 -1.69 -3.30
CA ILE A 104 17.14 -2.16 -1.95
C ILE A 104 17.93 -3.48 -1.98
N GLN A 105 18.16 -4.01 -3.18
CA GLN A 105 18.97 -5.21 -3.42
C GLN A 105 20.38 -4.85 -3.87
#